data_AF-A0A966U725-F1
#
_entry.id   AF-A0A966U725-F1
#
_cell.length_a   1.000
_cell.length_b   1.000
_cell.length_c   1.000
_cell.angle_alpha   90.00
_cell.angle_beta   90.00
_cell.angle_gamma   90.00
#
_symmetry.space_group_name_H-M   'P 1'
#
loop_
_entity.id
_entity.type
_entity.pdbx_description
1 polymer ?
#
loop_
_entity_poly.entity_id
_entity_poly.type
_entity_poly.pdbx_seq_one_letter_code
_entity_poly.pdbx_strand_id
1 'polypeptide(L)'
;MSTTGDDLEHDAAEVINERVGLRQRLLDGQDYWQRFSTILIVGGCTVALLMTLHPSLILRNNTPTGGDMGAHVWAPAYLRDHLLTQFKLTGWSMDWYSGLPVYRFYMVVPALAILLVDLVLPYGIAMKIIAVVGILALPWCSWKLGRMTRLAYPLPELLALGATLFLYDESFTIYGGNIASTMAGEFSFSIALALALLAFAYFAEGLRTGKYLVTAATLVALSALSHGIVLLFVFGGVVLMVPIWALRSSLPYAGKVVALATLLSAFWVVPFVFNHAYMTDMKYEPRPSGVSDSFWQMFFPLHIAFDIVITTFAVIGFLAYARRRVRIVQWMGIYCVVLAIGVFVAR
;
A
#
# COMPACT_ATOMS: atom_id res chain seq x y z
N MET A 1 -72.75 -17.78 0.91
CA MET A 1 -71.62 -17.02 1.49
C MET A 1 -70.74 -16.62 0.32
N SER A 2 -70.86 -15.37 -0.13
CA SER A 2 -70.10 -14.80 -1.24
C SER A 2 -68.81 -14.25 -0.66
N THR A 3 -67.71 -15.01 -0.72
CA THR A 3 -66.37 -14.43 -0.56
C THR A 3 -66.11 -13.62 -1.82
N THR A 4 -66.24 -12.30 -1.69
CA THR A 4 -66.06 -11.34 -2.76
C THR A 4 -64.59 -11.35 -3.22
N GLY A 5 -64.35 -11.19 -4.53
CA GLY A 5 -62.99 -11.20 -5.11
C GLY A 5 -62.02 -10.20 -4.45
N ASP A 6 -62.56 -9.13 -3.85
CA ASP A 6 -61.80 -8.15 -3.06
C ASP A 6 -61.11 -8.76 -1.83
N ASP A 7 -61.73 -9.73 -1.14
CA ASP A 7 -61.15 -10.33 0.07
C ASP A 7 -59.93 -11.21 -0.28
N LEU A 8 -60.00 -11.91 -1.42
CA LEU A 8 -58.89 -12.73 -1.92
C LEU A 8 -57.73 -11.88 -2.46
N GLU A 9 -58.03 -10.73 -3.07
CA GLU A 9 -57.00 -9.78 -3.50
C GLU A 9 -56.35 -9.06 -2.31
N HIS A 10 -57.11 -8.76 -1.25
CA HIS A 10 -56.60 -8.17 -0.02
C HIS A 10 -55.66 -9.13 0.73
N ASP A 11 -56.08 -10.39 0.93
CA ASP A 11 -55.25 -11.44 1.54
C ASP A 11 -53.97 -11.70 0.74
N ALA A 12 -54.06 -11.71 -0.59
CA ALA A 12 -52.89 -11.88 -1.47
C ALA A 12 -51.91 -10.70 -1.36
N ALA A 13 -52.42 -9.46 -1.28
CA ALA A 13 -51.60 -8.26 -1.11
C ALA A 13 -50.90 -8.22 0.26
N GLU A 14 -51.56 -8.68 1.33
CA GLU A 14 -50.98 -8.75 2.67
C GLU A 14 -49.84 -9.78 2.75
N VAL A 15 -50.04 -10.98 2.18
CA VAL A 15 -48.99 -12.01 2.09
C VAL A 15 -47.79 -11.56 1.27
N ILE A 16 -48.00 -10.80 0.19
CA ILE A 16 -46.89 -10.22 -0.59
C ILE A 16 -46.14 -9.18 0.24
N ASN A 17 -46.84 -8.29 0.95
CA ASN A 17 -46.22 -7.28 1.81
C ASN A 17 -45.41 -7.90 2.95
N GLU A 18 -45.92 -8.96 3.60
CA GLU A 18 -45.16 -9.69 4.61
C GLU A 18 -43.91 -10.34 4.04
N ARG A 19 -44.00 -10.98 2.88
CA ARG A 19 -42.85 -11.61 2.21
C ARG A 19 -41.79 -10.58 1.80
N VAL A 20 -42.22 -9.43 1.29
CA VAL A 20 -41.33 -8.30 0.97
C VAL A 20 -40.68 -7.76 2.23
N GLY A 21 -41.44 -7.56 3.30
CA GLY A 21 -40.93 -7.11 4.60
C GLY A 21 -39.94 -8.09 5.23
N LEU A 22 -40.21 -9.39 5.19
CA LEU A 22 -39.30 -10.43 5.68
C LEU A 22 -38.00 -10.46 4.86
N ARG A 23 -38.10 -10.40 3.53
CA ARG A 23 -36.93 -10.35 2.64
C ARG A 23 -36.08 -9.12 2.91
N GLN A 24 -36.68 -7.95 3.09
CA GLN A 24 -35.97 -6.72 3.42
C GLN A 24 -35.25 -6.84 4.76
N ARG A 25 -35.91 -7.36 5.80
CA ARG A 25 -35.29 -7.58 7.13
C ARG A 25 -34.12 -8.57 7.07
N LEU A 26 -34.21 -9.62 6.24
CA LEU A 26 -33.12 -10.58 6.03
C LEU A 26 -31.92 -9.93 5.32
N LEU A 27 -32.18 -9.11 4.28
CA LEU A 27 -31.14 -8.37 3.57
C LEU A 27 -30.47 -7.33 4.48
N ASP A 28 -31.26 -6.58 5.26
CA ASP A 28 -30.75 -5.61 6.23
C ASP A 28 -29.90 -6.30 7.32
N GLY A 29 -30.34 -7.48 7.79
CA GLY A 29 -29.57 -8.32 8.71
C GLY A 29 -28.26 -8.80 8.09
N GLN A 30 -28.27 -9.23 6.83
CA GLN A 30 -27.07 -9.67 6.11
C GLN A 30 -26.09 -8.50 5.92
N ASP A 31 -26.58 -7.32 5.52
CA ASP A 31 -25.78 -6.10 5.38
C ASP A 31 -25.18 -5.66 6.71
N TYR A 32 -25.94 -5.76 7.80
CA TYR A 32 -25.47 -5.50 9.15
C TYR A 32 -24.29 -6.42 9.50
N TRP A 33 -24.45 -7.74 9.34
CA TRP A 33 -23.40 -8.71 9.68
C TRP A 33 -22.16 -8.56 8.79
N GLN A 34 -22.32 -8.21 7.51
CA GLN A 34 -21.19 -7.92 6.63
C GLN A 34 -20.43 -6.66 7.05
N ARG A 35 -21.13 -5.59 7.44
CA ARG A 35 -20.48 -4.37 7.94
C ARG A 35 -19.78 -4.65 9.26
N PHE A 36 -20.42 -5.37 10.16
CA PHE A 36 -19.85 -5.77 11.45
C PHE A 36 -18.59 -6.61 11.26
N SER A 37 -18.63 -7.65 10.42
CA SER A 37 -17.45 -8.48 10.12
C SER A 37 -16.34 -7.68 9.44
N THR A 38 -16.68 -6.74 8.55
CA THR A 38 -15.70 -5.83 7.92
C THR A 38 -14.97 -4.98 8.96
N ILE A 39 -15.72 -4.35 9.87
CA ILE A 39 -15.14 -3.53 10.94
C ILE A 39 -14.27 -4.41 11.85
N LEU A 40 -14.75 -5.60 12.20
CA LEU A 40 -14.04 -6.53 13.07
C LEU A 40 -12.75 -7.04 12.42
N ILE A 41 -12.77 -7.40 11.14
CA ILE A 41 -11.59 -7.91 10.43
C ILE A 41 -10.58 -6.79 10.18
N VAL A 42 -10.99 -5.69 9.52
CA VAL A 42 -10.05 -4.62 9.15
C VAL A 42 -9.57 -3.88 10.40
N GLY A 43 -10.49 -3.54 11.31
CA GLY A 43 -10.16 -2.91 12.59
C GLY A 43 -9.36 -3.85 13.49
N GLY A 44 -9.71 -5.14 13.54
CA GLY A 44 -8.98 -6.16 14.28
C GLY A 44 -7.53 -6.31 13.80
N CYS A 45 -7.29 -6.33 12.48
CA CYS A 45 -5.95 -6.32 11.90
C CYS A 45 -5.15 -5.09 12.34
N THR A 46 -5.71 -3.89 12.20
CA THR A 46 -5.02 -2.65 12.60
C THR A 46 -4.75 -2.60 14.09
N VAL A 47 -5.69 -3.02 14.94
CA VAL A 47 -5.50 -3.08 16.40
C VAL A 47 -4.44 -4.12 16.75
N ALA A 48 -4.46 -5.32 16.15
CA ALA A 48 -3.45 -6.34 16.40
C ALA A 48 -2.04 -5.84 16.06
N LEU A 49 -1.88 -5.20 14.89
CA LEU A 49 -0.61 -4.58 14.49
C LEU A 49 -0.19 -3.49 15.47
N LEU A 50 -1.11 -2.61 15.88
CA LEU A 50 -0.83 -1.56 16.86
C LEU A 50 -0.35 -2.14 18.19
N MET A 51 -0.95 -3.24 18.66
CA MET A 51 -0.53 -3.92 19.89
C MET A 51 0.85 -4.56 19.75
N THR A 52 1.15 -5.20 18.62
CA THR A 52 2.49 -5.73 18.31
C THR A 52 3.56 -4.66 18.30
N LEU A 53 3.23 -3.44 17.85
CA LEU A 53 4.16 -2.31 17.81
C LEU A 53 4.35 -1.62 19.16
N HIS A 54 3.72 -2.11 20.23
CA HIS A 54 3.81 -1.60 21.60
C HIS A 54 3.53 -0.08 21.70
N PRO A 55 2.26 0.34 21.80
CA PRO A 55 1.87 1.77 21.77
C PRO A 55 2.56 2.63 22.84
N SER A 56 2.85 2.05 24.00
CA SER A 56 3.61 2.72 25.07
C SER A 56 5.02 3.10 24.65
N LEU A 57 5.68 2.31 23.79
CA LEU A 57 7.00 2.60 23.25
C LEU A 57 6.94 3.65 22.15
N ILE A 58 5.89 3.64 21.32
CA ILE A 58 5.64 4.68 20.30
C ILE A 58 5.51 6.05 20.98
N LEU A 59 4.72 6.12 22.06
CA LEU A 59 4.43 7.37 22.78
C LEU A 59 5.48 7.78 23.81
N ARG A 60 6.51 6.96 24.04
CA ARG A 60 7.61 7.33 24.94
C ARG A 60 8.41 8.49 24.34
N ASN A 61 8.73 9.52 25.11
CA ASN A 61 9.54 10.64 24.60
C ASN A 61 11.03 10.27 24.53
N ASN A 62 11.40 9.50 23.51
CA ASN A 62 12.77 9.15 23.14
C ASN A 62 12.85 8.94 21.63
N THR A 63 14.06 8.94 21.08
CA THR A 63 14.30 8.68 19.66
C THR A 63 14.35 7.18 19.37
N PRO A 64 13.92 6.74 18.18
CA PRO A 64 14.10 5.35 17.75
C PRO A 64 15.60 5.04 17.52
N THR A 65 15.93 3.75 17.56
CA THR A 65 17.27 3.21 17.29
C THR A 65 17.13 1.81 16.65
N GLY A 66 18.25 1.25 16.16
CA GLY A 66 18.28 -0.03 15.44
C GLY A 66 18.37 0.15 13.93
N GLY A 67 19.23 -0.64 13.27
CA GLY A 67 19.50 -0.49 11.84
C GLY A 67 19.79 0.96 11.43
N ASP A 68 19.15 1.40 10.35
CA ASP A 68 19.27 2.75 9.79
C ASP A 68 18.41 3.80 10.52
N MET A 69 17.55 3.40 11.46
CA MET A 69 16.70 4.34 12.19
C MET A 69 17.51 5.42 12.90
N GLY A 70 18.71 5.10 13.39
CA GLY A 70 19.60 6.08 14.01
C GLY A 70 19.99 7.22 13.05
N ALA A 71 20.28 6.91 11.79
CA ALA A 71 20.56 7.92 10.76
C ALA A 71 19.29 8.72 10.39
N HIS A 72 18.13 8.06 10.41
CA HIS A 72 16.85 8.71 10.15
C HIS A 72 16.41 9.68 11.26
N VAL A 73 16.99 9.64 12.47
CA VAL A 73 16.75 10.65 13.52
C VAL A 73 17.43 11.97 13.17
N TRP A 74 18.60 11.91 12.55
CA TRP A 74 19.38 13.11 12.24
C TRP A 74 18.80 13.87 11.04
N ALA A 75 18.47 13.17 9.95
CA ALA A 75 18.17 13.84 8.68
C ALA A 75 16.95 14.80 8.76
N PRO A 76 15.78 14.41 9.31
CA PRO A 76 14.65 15.32 9.39
C PRO A 76 14.92 16.49 10.34
N ALA A 77 15.66 16.28 11.44
CA ALA A 77 16.07 17.36 12.32
C ALA A 77 16.95 18.38 11.58
N TYR A 78 17.93 17.91 10.80
CA TYR A 78 18.75 18.79 9.96
C TYR A 78 17.91 19.56 8.92
N LEU A 79 16.94 18.88 8.28
CA LEU A 79 15.99 19.52 7.37
C LEU A 79 15.21 20.64 8.04
N ARG A 80 14.68 20.42 9.25
CA ARG A 80 13.96 21.42 10.05
C ARG A 80 14.84 22.63 10.37
N ASP A 81 16.02 22.37 10.92
CA ASP A 81 16.82 23.40 11.58
C ASP A 81 17.66 24.22 10.58
N HIS A 82 18.09 23.61 9.47
CA HIS A 82 19.05 24.23 8.55
C HIS A 82 18.52 24.47 7.12
N LEU A 83 17.59 23.65 6.63
CA LEU A 83 17.13 23.72 5.24
C LEU A 83 15.79 24.43 5.08
N LEU A 84 14.77 24.05 5.86
CA LEU A 84 13.43 24.64 5.77
C LEU A 84 13.41 26.11 6.16
N THR A 85 14.26 26.52 7.10
CA THR A 85 14.49 27.94 7.48
C THR A 85 14.99 28.79 6.31
N GLN A 86 15.57 28.16 5.29
CA GLN A 86 16.06 28.79 4.06
C GLN A 86 15.20 28.45 2.83
N PHE A 87 13.99 27.89 3.03
CA PHE A 87 13.11 27.42 1.96
C PHE A 87 13.76 26.38 1.03
N LYS A 88 14.63 25.52 1.59
CA LYS A 88 15.31 24.43 0.87
C LYS A 88 14.80 23.08 1.32
N LEU A 89 14.78 22.12 0.39
CA LEU A 89 14.49 20.71 0.67
C LEU A 89 15.73 19.81 0.57
N THR A 90 16.80 20.31 -0.04
CA THR A 90 18.09 19.61 -0.18
C THR A 90 19.21 20.56 0.17
N GLY A 91 20.36 20.02 0.57
CA GLY A 91 21.52 20.85 0.92
C GLY A 91 22.78 20.05 1.17
N TRP A 92 23.72 20.67 1.86
CA TRP A 92 25.00 20.09 2.24
C TRP A 92 25.19 20.23 3.74
N SER A 93 25.60 19.16 4.42
CA SER A 93 25.99 19.17 5.83
C SER A 93 27.47 18.84 5.95
N MET A 94 28.15 19.43 6.93
CA MET A 94 29.53 19.11 7.29
C MET A 94 29.63 18.10 8.46
N ASP A 95 28.50 17.57 8.93
CA ASP A 95 28.43 16.74 10.14
C ASP A 95 29.20 15.41 10.00
N TRP A 96 29.29 14.86 8.79
CA TRP A 96 30.07 13.64 8.50
C TRP A 96 30.89 13.75 7.21
N TYR A 97 31.91 12.89 7.11
CA TYR A 97 32.68 12.60 5.90
C TYR A 97 33.27 13.83 5.17
N SER A 98 33.65 14.88 5.90
CA SER A 98 34.09 16.17 5.31
C SER A 98 33.02 16.82 4.41
N GLY A 99 31.76 16.42 4.57
CA GLY A 99 30.62 16.92 3.85
C GLY A 99 29.77 15.80 3.23
N LEU A 100 28.44 15.93 3.33
CA LEU A 100 27.50 15.05 2.65
C LEU A 100 26.29 15.80 2.06
N PRO A 101 25.75 15.32 0.92
CA PRO A 101 24.53 15.87 0.35
C PRO A 101 23.30 15.38 1.14
N VAL A 102 22.59 16.31 1.79
CA VAL A 102 21.39 16.01 2.57
C VAL A 102 20.16 16.03 1.66
N TYR A 103 19.35 14.97 1.74
CA TYR A 103 18.13 14.78 0.94
C TYR A 103 18.34 14.90 -0.59
N ARG A 104 19.55 14.68 -1.10
CA ARG A 104 19.75 14.58 -2.56
C ARG A 104 19.31 13.21 -3.10
N PHE A 105 19.55 12.17 -2.31
CA PHE A 105 19.35 10.76 -2.68
C PHE A 105 18.39 10.02 -1.75
N TYR A 106 17.79 10.72 -0.79
CA TYR A 106 16.74 10.20 0.09
C TYR A 106 15.42 10.88 -0.24
N MET A 107 14.32 10.17 -0.03
CA MET A 107 12.98 10.67 -0.28
C MET A 107 12.52 11.59 0.86
N VAL A 108 11.94 12.75 0.51
CA VAL A 108 11.69 13.84 1.46
C VAL A 108 10.31 13.82 2.10
N VAL A 109 9.31 13.19 1.45
CA VAL A 109 7.92 13.24 1.92
C VAL A 109 7.76 12.64 3.33
N PRO A 110 8.32 11.46 3.67
CA PRO A 110 8.24 10.91 5.02
C PRO A 110 8.90 11.82 6.05
N ALA A 111 10.01 12.48 5.70
CA ALA A 111 10.68 13.42 6.59
C ALA A 111 9.83 14.66 6.86
N LEU A 112 9.21 15.24 5.82
CA LEU A 112 8.28 16.36 5.98
C LEU A 112 7.06 15.95 6.82
N ALA A 113 6.54 14.74 6.65
CA ALA A 113 5.45 14.23 7.48
C ALA A 113 5.85 14.13 8.96
N ILE A 114 7.08 13.68 9.27
CA ILE A 114 7.62 13.69 10.65
C ILE A 114 7.61 15.11 11.20
N LEU A 115 8.14 16.08 10.44
CA LEU A 115 8.25 17.47 10.88
C LEU A 115 6.90 18.16 11.04
N LEU A 116 5.88 17.79 10.25
CA LEU A 116 4.53 18.30 10.42
C LEU A 116 3.91 17.81 11.74
N VAL A 117 4.16 16.56 12.13
CA VAL A 117 3.68 16.03 13.43
C VAL A 117 4.52 16.60 14.58
N ASP A 118 5.81 16.87 14.37
CA ASP A 118 6.71 17.51 15.34
C ASP A 118 6.25 18.92 15.76
N LEU A 119 5.41 19.58 14.96
CA LEU A 119 4.81 20.87 15.32
C LEU A 119 3.93 20.80 16.57
N VAL A 120 3.37 19.62 16.88
CA VAL A 120 2.39 19.43 17.97
C VAL A 120 2.77 18.33 18.96
N LEU A 121 3.74 17.48 18.62
CA LEU A 121 4.23 16.39 19.46
C LEU A 121 5.77 16.41 19.52
N PRO A 122 6.41 15.92 20.60
CA PRO A 122 7.86 15.80 20.66
C PRO A 122 8.45 15.00 19.49
N TYR A 123 9.56 15.47 18.92
CA TYR A 123 10.24 14.90 17.76
C TYR A 123 10.36 13.37 17.74
N GLY A 124 10.80 12.76 18.85
CA GLY A 124 10.93 11.30 18.95
C GLY A 124 9.60 10.56 18.80
N ILE A 125 8.51 11.13 19.35
CA ILE A 125 7.15 10.57 19.23
C ILE A 125 6.64 10.77 17.79
N ALA A 126 6.80 11.98 17.24
CA ALA A 126 6.41 12.29 15.85
C ALA A 126 7.06 11.32 14.86
N MET A 127 8.37 11.10 15.02
CA MET A 127 9.13 10.17 14.19
C MET A 127 8.59 8.74 14.28
N LYS A 128 8.35 8.22 15.48
CA LYS A 128 7.84 6.85 15.67
C LYS A 128 6.43 6.68 15.14
N ILE A 129 5.56 7.68 15.28
CA ILE A 129 4.20 7.66 14.71
C ILE A 129 4.27 7.53 13.19
N ILE A 130 5.08 8.36 12.52
CA ILE A 130 5.22 8.29 11.07
C ILE A 130 5.93 7.00 10.64
N ALA A 131 6.92 6.52 11.39
CA ALA A 131 7.61 5.28 11.06
C ALA A 131 6.66 4.07 11.00
N VAL A 132 5.61 4.04 11.83
CA VAL A 132 4.66 2.90 11.85
C VAL A 132 3.40 3.12 11.03
N VAL A 133 3.15 4.33 10.49
CA VAL A 133 1.87 4.64 9.84
C VAL A 133 1.62 3.78 8.59
N GLY A 134 2.69 3.43 7.85
CA GLY A 134 2.60 2.53 6.70
C GLY A 134 2.08 1.14 7.09
N ILE A 135 2.63 0.55 8.16
CA ILE A 135 2.21 -0.74 8.72
C ILE A 135 0.72 -0.69 9.11
N LEU A 136 0.33 0.34 9.87
CA LEU A 136 -1.04 0.46 10.39
C LEU A 136 -2.07 0.72 9.28
N ALA A 137 -1.67 1.42 8.22
CA ALA A 137 -2.55 1.75 7.09
C ALA A 137 -2.71 0.60 6.10
N LEU A 138 -1.71 -0.28 5.94
CA LEU A 138 -1.67 -1.29 4.88
C LEU A 138 -2.91 -2.22 4.84
N PRO A 139 -3.45 -2.74 5.97
CA PRO A 139 -4.66 -3.55 5.93
C PRO A 139 -5.86 -2.78 5.37
N TRP A 140 -6.06 -1.54 5.80
CA TRP A 140 -7.14 -0.69 5.30
C TRP A 140 -6.95 -0.34 3.82
N CYS A 141 -5.71 -0.03 3.40
CA CYS A 141 -5.40 0.24 1.99
C CYS A 141 -5.70 -0.98 1.09
N SER A 142 -5.38 -2.18 1.57
CA SER A 142 -5.63 -3.45 0.87
C SER A 142 -7.12 -3.76 0.77
N TRP A 143 -7.87 -3.55 1.86
CA TRP A 143 -9.33 -3.62 1.83
C TRP A 143 -9.93 -2.60 0.88
N LYS A 144 -9.47 -1.35 0.92
CA LYS A 144 -9.95 -0.27 0.06
C LYS A 144 -9.73 -0.60 -1.42
N LEU A 145 -8.57 -1.16 -1.77
CA LEU A 145 -8.29 -1.68 -3.11
C LEU A 145 -9.34 -2.72 -3.54
N GLY A 146 -9.60 -3.74 -2.71
CA GLY A 146 -10.61 -4.75 -2.98
C GLY A 146 -12.02 -4.17 -3.16
N ARG A 147 -12.41 -3.22 -2.30
CA ARG A 147 -13.72 -2.55 -2.37
C ARG A 147 -13.88 -1.69 -3.62
N MET A 148 -12.89 -0.86 -3.94
CA MET A 148 -12.96 0.05 -5.09
C MET A 148 -12.90 -0.71 -6.42
N THR A 149 -12.25 -1.88 -6.42
CA THR A 149 -12.20 -2.77 -7.58
C THR A 149 -13.38 -3.74 -7.65
N ARG A 150 -14.35 -3.61 -6.72
CA ARG A 150 -15.61 -4.37 -6.67
C ARG A 150 -15.42 -5.88 -6.52
N LEU A 151 -14.40 -6.30 -5.76
CA LEU A 151 -14.32 -7.68 -5.33
C LEU A 151 -15.55 -8.04 -4.46
N ALA A 152 -16.08 -9.24 -4.69
CA ALA A 152 -17.22 -9.73 -3.93
C ALA A 152 -16.84 -9.97 -2.46
N TYR A 153 -17.74 -9.67 -1.53
CA TYR A 153 -17.56 -10.04 -0.12
C TYR A 153 -17.35 -11.56 0.00
N PRO A 154 -16.43 -12.05 0.86
CA PRO A 154 -15.56 -11.30 1.79
C PRO A 154 -14.14 -11.04 1.25
N LEU A 155 -13.91 -11.03 -0.07
CA LEU A 155 -12.57 -10.90 -0.63
C LEU A 155 -11.83 -9.60 -0.23
N PRO A 156 -12.46 -8.41 -0.18
CA PRO A 156 -11.80 -7.21 0.32
C PRO A 156 -11.29 -7.38 1.77
N GLU A 157 -12.06 -8.03 2.62
CA GLU A 157 -11.69 -8.29 4.02
C GLU A 157 -10.54 -9.32 4.10
N LEU A 158 -10.55 -10.33 3.24
CA LEU A 158 -9.45 -11.27 3.09
C LEU A 158 -8.15 -10.61 2.58
N LEU A 159 -8.23 -9.56 1.76
CA LEU A 159 -7.04 -8.79 1.36
C LEU A 159 -6.41 -8.05 2.55
N ALA A 160 -7.21 -7.50 3.48
CA ALA A 160 -6.68 -6.91 4.71
C ALA A 160 -5.97 -7.95 5.59
N LEU A 161 -6.55 -9.14 5.71
CA LEU A 161 -5.91 -10.27 6.41
C LEU A 161 -4.61 -10.69 5.72
N GLY A 162 -4.61 -10.83 4.40
CA GLY A 162 -3.41 -11.17 3.62
C GLY A 162 -2.30 -10.14 3.78
N ALA A 163 -2.63 -8.84 3.75
CA ALA A 163 -1.67 -7.77 4.02
C ALA A 163 -1.13 -7.82 5.46
N THR A 164 -1.96 -8.21 6.42
CA THR A 164 -1.54 -8.40 7.82
C THR A 164 -0.57 -9.57 7.95
N LEU A 165 -0.84 -10.70 7.28
CA LEU A 165 0.07 -11.85 7.25
C LEU A 165 1.41 -11.48 6.60
N PHE A 166 1.40 -10.74 5.50
CA PHE A 166 2.61 -10.20 4.88
C PHE A 166 3.41 -9.31 5.84
N LEU A 167 2.76 -8.47 6.64
CA LEU A 167 3.46 -7.61 7.61
C LEU A 167 4.20 -8.40 8.69
N TYR A 168 3.69 -9.58 9.08
CA TYR A 168 4.33 -10.48 10.05
C TYR A 168 5.37 -11.42 9.43
N ASP A 169 5.51 -11.43 8.11
CA ASP A 169 6.56 -12.22 7.47
C ASP A 169 7.94 -11.65 7.77
N GLU A 170 8.82 -12.46 8.35
CA GLU A 170 10.19 -12.09 8.73
C GLU A 170 11.25 -12.66 7.77
N SER A 171 10.84 -13.31 6.68
CA SER A 171 11.75 -13.87 5.66
C SER A 171 12.69 -12.82 5.06
N PHE A 172 12.28 -11.55 5.05
CA PHE A 172 13.12 -10.43 4.66
C PHE A 172 13.17 -9.37 5.75
N THR A 173 14.36 -9.01 6.20
CA THR A 173 14.56 -8.06 7.31
C THR A 173 15.06 -6.69 6.88
N ILE A 174 15.41 -6.52 5.60
CA ILE A 174 15.91 -5.24 5.04
C ILE A 174 15.36 -4.92 3.64
N TYR A 175 14.50 -5.77 3.06
CA TYR A 175 13.98 -5.58 1.69
C TYR A 175 12.59 -4.91 1.64
N GLY A 176 12.20 -4.30 2.75
CA GLY A 176 11.11 -3.34 2.85
C GLY A 176 9.71 -3.93 3.03
N GLY A 177 8.80 -3.09 3.53
CA GLY A 177 7.35 -3.34 3.52
C GLY A 177 6.77 -4.09 4.73
N ASN A 178 7.45 -5.10 5.25
CA ASN A 178 7.03 -5.82 6.47
C ASN A 178 7.48 -5.12 7.77
N ILE A 179 7.06 -5.64 8.93
CA ILE A 179 7.39 -5.07 10.24
C ILE A 179 8.91 -5.11 10.47
N ALA A 180 9.56 -6.25 10.21
CA ALA A 180 11.00 -6.42 10.45
C ALA A 180 11.84 -5.41 9.67
N SER A 181 11.59 -5.27 8.36
CA SER A 181 12.27 -4.28 7.52
C SER A 181 11.96 -2.85 7.93
N THR A 182 10.70 -2.56 8.30
CA THR A 182 10.33 -1.23 8.79
C THR A 182 11.11 -0.87 10.04
N MET A 183 11.30 -1.82 10.97
CA MET A 183 12.11 -1.59 12.19
C MET A 183 13.61 -1.42 11.88
N ALA A 184 14.10 -2.00 10.78
CA ALA A 184 15.48 -1.81 10.34
C ALA A 184 15.76 -0.45 9.69
N GLY A 185 14.72 0.33 9.32
CA GLY A 185 14.87 1.64 8.67
C GLY A 185 13.97 1.84 7.44
N GLU A 186 13.37 0.78 6.90
CA GLU A 186 12.55 0.82 5.67
C GLU A 186 11.12 1.35 5.90
N PHE A 187 10.93 2.29 6.83
CA PHE A 187 9.60 2.84 7.12
C PHE A 187 9.04 3.66 5.97
N SER A 188 9.92 4.35 5.23
CA SER A 188 9.57 5.10 4.04
C SER A 188 9.04 4.18 2.93
N PHE A 189 9.62 2.98 2.78
CA PHE A 189 9.08 1.91 1.92
C PHE A 189 7.68 1.49 2.36
N SER A 190 7.47 1.23 3.65
CA SER A 190 6.16 0.82 4.19
C SER A 190 5.06 1.86 3.92
N ILE A 191 5.36 3.15 4.11
CA ILE A 191 4.47 4.27 3.77
C ILE A 191 4.18 4.28 2.26
N ALA A 192 5.23 4.18 1.43
CA ALA A 192 5.09 4.20 -0.02
C ALA A 192 4.25 3.03 -0.54
N LEU A 193 4.37 1.85 0.06
CA LEU A 193 3.59 0.64 -0.28
C LEU A 193 2.11 0.83 0.06
N ALA A 194 1.79 1.36 1.24
CA ALA A 194 0.41 1.66 1.63
C ALA A 194 -0.23 2.69 0.68
N LEU A 195 0.52 3.74 0.31
CA LEU A 195 0.10 4.74 -0.67
C LEU A 195 -0.09 4.14 -2.07
N ALA A 196 0.78 3.22 -2.49
CA ALA A 196 0.67 2.54 -3.78
C ALA A 196 -0.63 1.73 -3.90
N LEU A 197 -1.02 0.99 -2.86
CA LEU A 197 -2.29 0.25 -2.87
C LEU A 197 -3.51 1.18 -2.98
N LEU A 198 -3.49 2.33 -2.30
CA LEU A 198 -4.52 3.35 -2.47
C LEU A 198 -4.49 3.95 -3.87
N ALA A 199 -3.31 4.24 -4.41
CA ALA A 199 -3.15 4.74 -5.77
C ALA A 199 -3.79 3.77 -6.77
N PHE A 200 -3.52 2.46 -6.66
CA PHE A 200 -4.15 1.44 -7.50
C PHE A 200 -5.67 1.39 -7.31
N ALA A 201 -6.18 1.55 -6.09
CA ALA A 201 -7.61 1.56 -5.80
C ALA A 201 -8.35 2.71 -6.51
N TYR A 202 -7.85 3.94 -6.33
CA TYR A 202 -8.42 5.14 -6.96
C TYR A 202 -8.20 5.15 -8.47
N PHE A 203 -7.05 4.67 -8.94
CA PHE A 203 -6.77 4.57 -10.36
C PHE A 203 -7.70 3.57 -11.06
N ALA A 204 -7.92 2.38 -10.48
CA ALA A 204 -8.83 1.36 -11.01
C ALA A 204 -10.25 1.90 -11.19
N GLU A 205 -10.76 2.60 -10.18
CA GLU A 205 -12.11 3.16 -10.20
C GLU A 205 -12.19 4.36 -11.13
N GLY A 206 -11.13 5.17 -11.22
CA GLY A 206 -11.03 6.27 -12.16
C GLY A 206 -10.99 5.82 -13.61
N LEU A 207 -10.30 4.71 -13.93
CA LEU A 207 -10.33 4.09 -15.27
C LEU A 207 -11.75 3.70 -15.70
N ARG A 208 -12.63 3.37 -14.75
CA ARG A 208 -14.02 3.00 -15.00
C ARG A 208 -14.96 4.21 -15.07
N THR A 209 -14.72 5.23 -14.26
CA THR A 209 -15.67 6.34 -14.03
C THR A 209 -15.25 7.68 -14.63
N GLY A 210 -13.98 7.84 -14.98
CA GLY A 210 -13.37 9.13 -15.30
C GLY A 210 -13.17 10.06 -14.09
N LYS A 211 -13.50 9.61 -12.86
CA LYS A 211 -13.38 10.40 -11.62
C LYS A 211 -12.02 10.16 -10.95
N TYR A 212 -11.74 10.92 -9.88
CA TYR A 212 -10.56 10.77 -9.02
C TYR A 212 -9.20 11.06 -9.67
N LEU A 213 -9.17 11.85 -10.76
CA LEU A 213 -7.93 12.17 -11.48
C LEU A 213 -6.86 12.74 -10.55
N VAL A 214 -7.20 13.79 -9.80
CA VAL A 214 -6.26 14.45 -8.88
C VAL A 214 -5.85 13.50 -7.76
N THR A 215 -6.83 12.84 -7.12
CA THR A 215 -6.57 11.89 -6.02
C THR A 215 -5.63 10.76 -6.44
N ALA A 216 -5.89 10.13 -7.59
CA ALA A 216 -5.03 9.06 -8.10
C ALA A 216 -3.63 9.57 -8.43
N ALA A 217 -3.51 10.71 -9.14
CA ALA A 217 -2.21 11.28 -9.48
C ALA A 217 -1.39 11.68 -8.25
N THR A 218 -2.03 12.30 -7.25
CA THR A 218 -1.39 12.67 -5.99
C THR A 218 -0.94 11.45 -5.21
N LEU A 219 -1.75 10.38 -5.14
CA LEU A 219 -1.34 9.15 -4.44
C LEU A 219 -0.17 8.45 -5.13
N VAL A 220 -0.15 8.39 -6.47
CA VAL A 220 1.00 7.89 -7.24
C VAL A 220 2.24 8.73 -6.94
N ALA A 221 2.12 10.06 -6.99
CA ALA A 221 3.22 10.97 -6.73
C ALA A 221 3.73 10.87 -5.28
N LEU A 222 2.84 10.81 -4.28
CA LEU A 222 3.22 10.66 -2.88
C LEU A 222 3.90 9.32 -2.62
N SER A 223 3.44 8.23 -3.24
CA SER A 223 4.13 6.93 -3.15
C SER A 223 5.53 7.02 -3.76
N ALA A 224 5.65 7.58 -4.97
CA ALA A 224 6.94 7.77 -5.65
C ALA A 224 7.92 8.66 -4.88
N LEU A 225 7.43 9.75 -4.30
CA LEU A 225 8.20 10.70 -3.48
C LEU A 225 8.45 10.21 -2.05
N SER A 226 7.91 9.05 -1.67
CA SER A 226 8.16 8.42 -0.38
C SER A 226 9.24 7.35 -0.44
N HIS A 227 9.35 6.59 -1.55
CA HIS A 227 10.40 5.59 -1.70
C HIS A 227 10.81 5.37 -3.16
N GLY A 228 12.12 5.39 -3.44
CA GLY A 228 12.65 5.28 -4.80
C GLY A 228 12.42 3.92 -5.47
N ILE A 229 12.48 2.83 -4.71
CA ILE A 229 12.17 1.49 -5.26
C ILE A 229 10.67 1.36 -5.54
N VAL A 230 9.82 1.84 -4.62
CA VAL A 230 8.36 1.74 -4.76
C VAL A 230 7.85 2.65 -5.88
N LEU A 231 8.57 3.73 -6.22
CA LEU A 231 8.31 4.54 -7.42
C LEU A 231 8.20 3.67 -8.68
N LEU A 232 9.16 2.77 -8.89
CA LEU A 232 9.17 1.88 -10.06
C LEU A 232 7.92 0.98 -10.06
N PHE A 233 7.56 0.48 -8.88
CA PHE A 233 6.40 -0.37 -8.72
C PHE A 233 5.09 0.38 -8.94
N VAL A 234 4.87 1.53 -8.30
CA VAL A 234 3.59 2.25 -8.43
C VAL A 234 3.36 2.72 -9.88
N PHE A 235 4.39 3.25 -10.56
CA PHE A 235 4.26 3.65 -11.96
C PHE A 235 4.09 2.43 -12.89
N GLY A 236 4.90 1.38 -12.72
CA GLY A 236 4.79 0.15 -13.51
C GLY A 236 3.42 -0.52 -13.34
N GLY A 237 2.90 -0.55 -12.12
CA GLY A 237 1.59 -1.08 -11.79
C GLY A 237 0.47 -0.29 -12.47
N VAL A 238 0.48 1.04 -12.37
CA VAL A 238 -0.48 1.94 -13.02
C VAL A 238 -0.45 1.76 -14.55
N VAL A 239 0.73 1.71 -15.15
CA VAL A 239 0.89 1.49 -16.60
C VAL A 239 0.33 0.13 -17.01
N LEU A 240 0.61 -0.94 -16.25
CA LEU A 240 0.10 -2.28 -16.52
C LEU A 240 -1.43 -2.39 -16.35
N MET A 241 -2.05 -1.59 -15.48
CA MET A 241 -3.51 -1.58 -15.33
C MET A 241 -4.22 -1.08 -16.60
N VAL A 242 -3.62 -0.16 -17.36
CA VAL A 242 -4.24 0.44 -18.55
C VAL A 242 -4.68 -0.60 -19.59
N PRO A 243 -3.80 -1.50 -20.10
CA PRO A 243 -4.19 -2.52 -21.08
C PRO A 243 -5.12 -3.60 -20.50
N ILE A 244 -5.20 -3.77 -19.18
CA ILE A 244 -6.13 -4.74 -18.57
C ILE A 244 -7.54 -4.16 -18.46
N TRP A 245 -7.66 -2.85 -18.26
CA TRP A 245 -8.95 -2.17 -18.25
C TRP A 245 -9.46 -1.77 -19.64
N ALA A 246 -8.57 -1.70 -20.65
CA ALA A 246 -8.79 -1.74 -22.11
C ALA A 246 -10.03 -1.04 -22.70
N LEU A 247 -10.51 0.03 -22.08
CA LEU A 247 -11.52 0.88 -22.67
C LEU A 247 -10.79 2.01 -23.39
N ARG A 248 -10.94 2.16 -24.72
CA ARG A 248 -10.35 3.31 -25.45
C ARG A 248 -10.70 4.65 -24.80
N SER A 249 -11.87 4.73 -24.17
CA SER A 249 -12.34 5.88 -23.40
C SER A 249 -11.55 6.17 -22.12
N SER A 250 -10.82 5.19 -21.55
CA SER A 250 -10.03 5.38 -20.33
C SER A 250 -8.59 5.84 -20.59
N LEU A 251 -8.11 5.79 -21.84
CA LEU A 251 -6.74 6.21 -22.19
C LEU A 251 -6.47 7.69 -21.89
N PRO A 252 -7.37 8.64 -22.20
CA PRO A 252 -7.14 10.04 -21.85
C PRO A 252 -7.07 10.27 -20.34
N TYR A 253 -7.89 9.56 -19.56
CA TYR A 253 -7.83 9.62 -18.09
C TYR A 253 -6.48 9.08 -17.59
N ALA A 254 -6.08 7.89 -18.05
CA ALA A 254 -4.82 7.26 -17.66
C ALA A 254 -3.62 8.15 -17.98
N GLY A 255 -3.57 8.69 -19.21
CA GLY A 255 -2.51 9.60 -19.64
C GLY A 255 -2.42 10.85 -18.77
N LYS A 256 -3.57 11.45 -18.39
CA LYS A 256 -3.59 12.62 -17.49
C LYS A 256 -3.11 12.28 -16.08
N VAL A 257 -3.48 11.13 -15.52
CA VAL A 257 -3.01 10.69 -14.20
C VAL A 257 -1.50 10.47 -14.21
N VAL A 258 -0.97 9.73 -15.19
CA VAL A 258 0.47 9.49 -15.31
C VAL A 258 1.22 10.80 -15.53
N ALA A 259 0.76 11.66 -16.44
CA ALA A 259 1.39 12.94 -16.69
C ALA A 259 1.41 13.83 -15.43
N LEU A 260 0.28 13.95 -14.73
CA LEU A 260 0.20 14.76 -13.51
C LEU A 260 1.07 14.17 -12.39
N ALA A 261 1.06 12.85 -12.18
CA ALA A 261 1.90 12.20 -11.18
C ALA A 261 3.40 12.40 -11.47
N THR A 262 3.79 12.28 -12.73
CA THR A 262 5.17 12.55 -13.17
C THR A 262 5.54 14.01 -12.91
N LEU A 263 4.69 14.97 -13.28
CA LEU A 263 4.95 16.40 -13.04
C LEU A 263 5.05 16.72 -11.54
N LEU A 264 4.17 16.16 -10.71
CA LEU A 264 4.20 16.33 -9.26
C LEU A 264 5.45 15.73 -8.62
N SER A 265 6.02 14.68 -9.21
CA SER A 265 7.22 14.01 -8.69
C SER A 265 8.52 14.57 -9.28
N ALA A 266 8.44 15.30 -10.40
CA ALA A 266 9.59 15.67 -11.22
C ALA A 266 10.62 16.51 -10.47
N PHE A 267 10.18 17.41 -9.58
CA PHE A 267 11.07 18.29 -8.82
C PHE A 267 12.10 17.51 -7.97
N TRP A 268 11.78 16.26 -7.61
CA TRP A 268 12.66 15.38 -6.85
C TRP A 268 13.30 14.29 -7.72
N VAL A 269 12.48 13.62 -8.53
CA VAL A 269 12.89 12.44 -9.29
C VAL A 269 13.88 12.82 -10.39
N VAL A 270 13.67 13.94 -11.08
CA VAL A 270 14.59 14.40 -12.14
C VAL A 270 15.99 14.64 -11.59
N PRO A 271 16.21 15.51 -10.58
CA PRO A 271 17.56 15.72 -10.05
C PRO A 271 18.15 14.45 -9.43
N PHE A 272 17.34 13.61 -8.77
CA PHE A 272 17.79 12.31 -8.27
C PHE A 272 18.38 11.44 -9.39
N VAL A 273 17.63 11.23 -10.48
CA VAL A 273 18.06 10.39 -11.61
C VAL A 273 19.24 11.00 -12.34
N PHE A 274 19.27 12.31 -12.59
CA PHE A 274 20.41 12.92 -13.28
C PHE A 274 21.69 12.99 -12.45
N ASN A 275 21.62 12.71 -11.14
CA ASN A 275 22.77 12.76 -10.23
C ASN A 275 23.05 11.41 -9.55
N HIS A 276 22.42 10.32 -10.00
CA HIS A 276 22.55 9.01 -9.36
C HIS A 276 23.99 8.48 -9.32
N ALA A 277 24.85 8.89 -10.26
CA ALA A 277 26.26 8.54 -10.27
C ALA A 277 27.05 9.02 -9.03
N TYR A 278 26.51 9.98 -8.28
CA TYR A 278 27.11 10.48 -7.03
C TYR A 278 26.53 9.83 -5.77
N MET A 279 25.62 8.86 -5.92
CA MET A 279 25.12 8.07 -4.79
C MET A 279 26.23 7.17 -4.25
N THR A 280 26.21 6.94 -2.94
CA THR A 280 27.10 5.94 -2.33
C THR A 280 26.71 4.55 -2.85
N ASP A 281 27.68 3.86 -3.45
CA ASP A 281 27.54 2.46 -3.77
C ASP A 281 27.58 1.65 -2.46
N MET A 282 26.44 1.07 -2.09
CA MET A 282 26.31 0.21 -0.91
C MET A 282 26.99 -1.15 -1.09
N LYS A 283 27.50 -1.46 -2.29
CA LYS A 283 28.14 -2.73 -2.66
C LYS A 283 27.29 -3.96 -2.35
N TYR A 284 25.97 -3.79 -2.38
CA TYR A 284 25.05 -4.92 -2.27
C TYR A 284 25.17 -5.80 -3.51
N GLU A 285 25.40 -7.09 -3.29
CA GLU A 285 25.36 -8.07 -4.35
C GLU A 285 23.90 -8.32 -4.75
N PRO A 286 23.59 -8.47 -6.05
CA PRO A 286 22.29 -8.93 -6.49
C PRO A 286 21.97 -10.30 -5.88
N ARG A 287 20.83 -10.41 -5.20
CA ARG A 287 20.35 -11.71 -4.72
C ARG A 287 19.66 -12.48 -5.85
N PRO A 288 19.80 -13.82 -5.90
CA PRO A 288 20.52 -14.65 -4.93
C PRO A 288 22.04 -14.49 -5.06
N SER A 289 22.79 -14.55 -3.96
CA SER A 289 24.26 -14.53 -4.00
C SER A 289 24.90 -15.66 -3.19
N GLY A 290 26.03 -16.18 -3.68
CA GLY A 290 26.70 -17.34 -3.10
C GLY A 290 25.99 -18.68 -3.35
N VAL A 291 26.46 -19.74 -2.69
CA VAL A 291 25.97 -21.12 -2.87
C VAL A 291 24.78 -21.49 -1.98
N SER A 292 24.50 -20.69 -0.95
CA SER A 292 23.44 -20.92 0.04
C SER A 292 22.17 -20.12 -0.25
N ASP A 293 22.15 -19.35 -1.34
CA ASP A 293 21.04 -18.50 -1.75
C ASP A 293 20.55 -18.90 -3.14
N SER A 294 19.25 -18.78 -3.39
CA SER A 294 18.64 -19.19 -4.64
C SER A 294 17.33 -18.45 -4.89
N PHE A 295 16.94 -18.34 -6.15
CA PHE A 295 15.62 -17.79 -6.50
C PHE A 295 14.47 -18.55 -5.83
N TRP A 296 14.62 -19.86 -5.61
CA TRP A 296 13.63 -20.65 -4.88
C TRP A 296 13.48 -20.17 -3.44
N GLN A 297 14.58 -19.99 -2.71
CA GLN A 297 14.54 -19.46 -1.35
C GLN A 297 14.05 -18.01 -1.28
N MET A 298 14.24 -17.22 -2.33
CA MET A 298 13.71 -15.86 -2.38
C MET A 298 12.20 -15.80 -2.66
N PHE A 299 11.69 -16.59 -3.60
CA PHE A 299 10.26 -16.56 -3.97
C PHE A 299 9.37 -17.41 -3.07
N PHE A 300 9.94 -18.43 -2.43
CA PHE A 300 9.26 -19.34 -1.51
C PHE A 300 10.07 -19.45 -0.21
N PRO A 301 10.09 -18.38 0.60
CA PRO A 301 10.94 -18.29 1.77
C PRO A 301 10.31 -18.87 3.03
N LEU A 302 9.07 -19.37 2.96
CA LEU A 302 8.35 -19.89 4.11
C LEU A 302 8.67 -21.37 4.32
N HIS A 303 8.06 -21.98 5.35
CA HIS A 303 8.10 -23.43 5.45
C HIS A 303 7.38 -24.05 4.24
N ILE A 304 7.93 -25.12 3.67
CA ILE A 304 7.45 -25.75 2.41
C ILE A 304 5.93 -26.02 2.40
N ALA A 305 5.36 -26.40 3.54
CA ALA A 305 3.92 -26.60 3.67
C ALA A 305 3.11 -25.30 3.44
N PHE A 306 3.57 -24.18 3.99
CA PHE A 306 2.92 -22.88 3.79
C PHE A 306 3.10 -22.38 2.36
N ASP A 307 4.29 -22.50 1.78
CA ASP A 307 4.51 -22.11 0.38
C ASP A 307 3.62 -22.89 -0.57
N ILE A 308 3.52 -24.22 -0.39
CA ILE A 308 2.62 -25.06 -1.20
C ILE A 308 1.17 -24.60 -1.03
N VAL A 309 0.70 -24.41 0.21
CA VAL A 309 -0.69 -24.03 0.50
C VAL A 309 -1.00 -22.65 -0.10
N ILE A 310 -0.21 -21.63 0.21
CA ILE A 310 -0.44 -20.25 -0.25
C ILE A 310 -0.37 -20.16 -1.77
N THR A 311 0.66 -20.77 -2.38
CA THR A 311 0.83 -20.75 -3.84
C THR A 311 -0.29 -21.48 -4.54
N THR A 312 -0.70 -22.64 -4.02
CA THR A 312 -1.81 -23.43 -4.60
C THR A 312 -3.11 -22.63 -4.57
N PHE A 313 -3.45 -22.02 -3.42
CA PHE A 313 -4.65 -21.19 -3.34
C PHE A 313 -4.56 -19.94 -4.21
N ALA A 314 -3.39 -19.31 -4.31
CA ALA A 314 -3.18 -18.16 -5.18
C ALA A 314 -3.37 -18.53 -6.67
N VAL A 315 -2.81 -19.66 -7.12
CA VAL A 315 -2.95 -20.16 -8.50
C VAL A 315 -4.40 -20.54 -8.80
N ILE A 316 -5.05 -21.29 -7.91
CA ILE A 316 -6.47 -21.65 -8.07
C ILE A 316 -7.34 -20.40 -8.13
N GLY A 317 -7.14 -19.45 -7.21
CA GLY A 317 -7.85 -18.18 -7.17
C GLY A 317 -7.64 -17.37 -8.45
N PHE A 318 -6.40 -17.22 -8.90
CA PHE A 318 -6.07 -16.52 -10.14
C PHE A 318 -6.76 -17.18 -11.35
N LEU A 319 -6.66 -18.50 -11.52
CA LEU A 319 -7.27 -19.20 -12.65
C LEU A 319 -8.81 -19.19 -12.61
N ALA A 320 -9.42 -19.24 -11.43
CA ALA A 320 -10.87 -19.17 -11.27
C ALA A 320 -11.40 -17.77 -11.64
N TYR A 321 -10.74 -16.71 -11.18
CA TYR A 321 -11.19 -15.33 -11.36
C TYR A 321 -10.71 -14.69 -12.67
N ALA A 322 -9.61 -15.16 -13.24
CA ALA A 322 -9.18 -14.78 -14.58
C ALA A 322 -10.20 -15.20 -15.64
N ARG A 323 -10.81 -16.38 -15.50
CA ARG A 323 -11.89 -16.86 -16.38
C ARG A 323 -13.16 -16.00 -16.25
N ARG A 324 -13.42 -15.46 -15.05
CA ARG A 324 -14.58 -14.58 -14.77
C ARG A 324 -14.35 -13.11 -15.12
N ARG A 325 -13.21 -12.78 -15.77
CA ARG A 325 -12.86 -11.41 -16.20
C ARG A 325 -12.82 -10.40 -15.04
N VAL A 326 -12.48 -10.85 -13.83
CA VAL A 326 -12.26 -9.94 -12.69
C VAL A 326 -10.91 -9.27 -12.84
N ARG A 327 -10.93 -8.07 -13.43
CA ARG A 327 -9.74 -7.33 -13.90
C ARG A 327 -8.66 -7.13 -12.84
N ILE A 328 -9.05 -6.85 -11.59
CA ILE A 328 -8.07 -6.66 -10.51
C ILE A 328 -7.29 -7.94 -10.20
N VAL A 329 -7.94 -9.11 -10.21
CA VAL A 329 -7.25 -10.39 -9.98
C VAL A 329 -6.33 -10.72 -11.15
N GLN A 330 -6.77 -10.44 -12.39
CA GLN A 330 -5.93 -10.56 -13.57
C GLN A 330 -4.69 -9.67 -13.48
N TRP A 331 -4.88 -8.41 -13.11
CA TRP A 331 -3.79 -7.47 -12.92
C TRP A 331 -2.83 -7.89 -11.81
N MET A 332 -3.33 -8.28 -10.63
CA MET A 332 -2.47 -8.73 -9.52
C MET A 332 -1.62 -9.94 -9.93
N GLY A 333 -2.20 -10.93 -10.60
CA GLY A 333 -1.44 -12.11 -11.04
C GLY A 333 -0.43 -11.79 -12.15
N ILE A 334 -0.80 -11.01 -13.16
CA ILE A 334 0.12 -10.58 -14.22
C ILE A 334 1.23 -9.71 -13.63
N TYR A 335 0.89 -8.80 -12.73
CA TYR A 335 1.85 -7.91 -12.10
C TYR A 335 2.84 -8.67 -11.22
N CYS A 336 2.38 -9.67 -10.46
CA CYS A 336 3.25 -10.59 -9.72
C CYS A 336 4.26 -11.28 -10.64
N VAL A 337 3.83 -11.81 -11.79
CA VAL A 337 4.72 -12.44 -12.79
C VAL A 337 5.70 -11.42 -13.38
N VAL A 338 5.25 -10.22 -13.73
CA VAL A 338 6.11 -9.15 -14.25
C VAL A 338 7.18 -8.76 -13.23
N LEU A 339 6.82 -8.62 -11.95
CA LEU A 339 7.76 -8.33 -10.88
C LEU A 339 8.75 -9.48 -10.68
N ALA A 340 8.29 -10.73 -10.68
CA ALA A 340 9.16 -11.89 -10.58
C ALA A 340 10.17 -11.95 -11.74
N ILE A 341 9.73 -11.73 -12.99
CA ILE A 341 10.63 -11.60 -14.16
C ILE A 341 11.61 -10.45 -13.97
N GLY A 342 11.15 -9.32 -13.42
CA GLY A 342 11.99 -8.18 -13.10
C GLY A 342 13.17 -8.54 -12.20
N VAL A 343 12.98 -9.40 -11.20
CA VAL A 343 14.06 -9.89 -10.33
C VAL A 343 15.11 -10.67 -11.14
N PHE A 344 14.69 -11.50 -12.11
CA PHE A 344 15.63 -12.25 -12.96
C PHE A 344 16.40 -11.35 -13.93
N VAL A 345 15.76 -10.33 -14.49
CA VAL A 345 16.34 -9.43 -15.52
C VAL A 345 17.22 -8.34 -14.91
N ALA A 346 16.94 -7.93 -13.67
CA ALA A 346 17.71 -6.90 -12.97
C ALA A 346 19.02 -7.43 -12.35
N ARG A 347 19.30 -8.73 -12.50
CA ARG A 347 20.57 -9.36 -12.12
C ARG A 347 21.57 -9.21 -13.26
#